data_AF-A0A963QTC9-F1
#
_entry.id   AF-A0A963QTC9-F1
#
_cell.length_a   1.000
_cell.length_b   1.000
_cell.length_c   1.000
_cell.angle_alpha   90.00
_cell.angle_beta   90.00
_cell.angle_gamma   90.00
#
_symmetry.space_group_name_H-M   'P 1'
#
loop_
_entity.id
_entity.type
_entity.pdbx_description
1 polymer ?
#
loop_
_entity_poly.entity_id
_entity_poly.type
_entity_poly.pdbx_seq_one_letter_code
_entity_poly.pdbx_strand_id
1 'polypeptide(L)'
;MARPASILLLLSCLVLCATPAAAAGLRHGGPVTAIVETGDHLFTGGFDGRVLVWRRHDLVPLAQILPQIGSIDHLVALPGRDAPAVIATGDGARARRIAWTGETMTIEETAPAIVAEVDGRAIRVEGGRLVSEGTPDRVLPGRAGPLQRVTVHRQTGSGDRVLCLVRRESGVDVLRWSEDGAVLLGHVRGNDIATLDAAMIDDAQLLTVGSDGRLRLWATATGVELAQVEVGAAPVIGLAVDPTRGLAVTAGADGTLTRWRVQGERIELEAVLAQYAFPLLAILLDAPAGRVVVGLADGGLEAVPLAGKVTLDAPARPPVLFAHVTDEDDPGARLFNACRACHGLGEDDEGKMGPTFAGLFGRKAGSVPGYPYSRALEESDVIWTAATLSALFAQGPENYVPGTTMPLQRLPDPADRAALVAYIARAIEEEAKR
;
A
#
# COMPACT_ATOMS: atom_id res chain seq x y z
N MET A 1 35.59 28.05 -4.69
CA MET A 1 35.51 26.58 -4.73
C MET A 1 34.26 26.21 -5.51
N ALA A 2 34.44 25.64 -6.70
CA ALA A 2 33.36 25.31 -7.62
C ALA A 2 32.53 24.13 -7.09
N ARG A 3 31.20 24.23 -7.15
CA ARG A 3 30.28 23.10 -6.89
C ARG A 3 30.49 22.05 -7.99
N PRO A 4 30.51 20.74 -7.68
CA PRO A 4 30.53 19.73 -8.73
C PRO A 4 29.20 19.78 -9.48
N ALA A 5 29.25 19.78 -10.81
CA ALA A 5 28.08 19.63 -11.64
C ALA A 5 27.48 18.24 -11.39
N SER A 6 26.22 18.19 -10.98
CA SER A 6 25.45 16.95 -10.92
C SER A 6 25.33 16.39 -12.34
N ILE A 7 26.10 15.33 -12.64
CA ILE A 7 25.96 14.57 -13.87
C ILE A 7 24.64 13.81 -13.77
N LEU A 8 23.63 14.26 -14.50
CA LEU A 8 22.36 13.56 -14.69
C LEU A 8 22.67 12.31 -15.55
N LEU A 9 22.86 11.16 -14.90
CA LEU A 9 23.01 9.89 -15.61
C LEU A 9 21.62 9.46 -16.11
N LEU A 10 21.27 9.88 -17.33
CA LEU A 10 20.17 9.31 -18.10
C LEU A 10 20.51 7.84 -18.41
N LEU A 11 20.13 6.94 -17.52
CA LEU A 11 20.10 5.50 -17.81
C LEU A 11 18.94 5.24 -18.77
N SER A 12 19.24 5.31 -20.07
CA SER A 12 18.32 4.90 -21.13
C SER A 12 18.01 3.40 -20.96
N CYS A 13 16.83 3.07 -20.47
CA CYS A 13 16.34 1.69 -20.36
C CYS A 13 15.33 1.36 -21.47
N LEU A 14 15.38 0.09 -21.84
CA LEU A 14 14.72 -0.58 -22.95
C LEU A 14 13.27 -0.19 -23.19
N VAL A 15 12.98 0.08 -24.46
CA VAL A 15 11.63 0.22 -25.03
C VAL A 15 10.99 -1.17 -25.14
N LEU A 16 9.88 -1.40 -24.43
CA LEU A 16 8.94 -2.46 -24.77
C LEU A 16 7.64 -1.83 -25.23
N CYS A 17 7.52 -1.63 -26.55
CA CYS A 17 6.23 -1.31 -27.17
C CYS A 17 5.34 -2.54 -27.09
N ALA A 18 4.20 -2.44 -26.41
CA ALA A 18 3.10 -3.37 -26.62
C ALA A 18 2.19 -2.77 -27.71
N THR A 19 1.98 -3.49 -28.80
CA THR A 19 0.81 -3.21 -29.66
C THR A 19 -0.47 -3.41 -28.84
N PRO A 20 -1.62 -2.81 -29.19
CA PRO A 20 -2.87 -2.99 -28.42
C PRO A 20 -3.25 -4.48 -28.19
N ALA A 21 -2.91 -5.36 -29.15
CA ALA A 21 -3.09 -6.80 -29.02
C ALA A 21 -2.07 -7.47 -28.07
N ALA A 22 -0.83 -6.98 -28.02
CA ALA A 22 0.16 -7.43 -27.04
C ALA A 22 -0.12 -6.87 -25.63
N ALA A 23 -0.84 -5.75 -25.53
CA ALA A 23 -1.21 -5.13 -24.28
C ALA A 23 -2.37 -5.85 -23.57
N ALA A 24 -3.32 -6.45 -24.31
CA ALA A 24 -4.53 -7.08 -23.77
C ALA A 24 -4.33 -8.24 -22.76
N GLY A 25 -3.11 -8.74 -22.59
CA GLY A 25 -2.74 -9.75 -21.59
C GLY A 25 -1.85 -9.25 -20.46
N LEU A 26 -1.46 -7.97 -20.46
CA LEU A 26 -0.57 -7.41 -19.43
C LEU A 26 -1.27 -7.39 -18.08
N ARG A 27 -0.62 -7.96 -17.07
CA ARG A 27 -1.04 -7.95 -15.67
C ARG A 27 0.20 -7.95 -14.80
N HIS A 28 0.04 -7.56 -13.54
CA HIS A 28 1.07 -7.83 -12.56
C HIS A 28 1.21 -9.34 -12.35
N GLY A 29 2.43 -9.80 -12.07
CA GLY A 29 2.73 -11.19 -11.67
C GLY A 29 2.39 -11.50 -10.20
N GLY A 30 1.43 -10.78 -9.62
CA GLY A 30 1.05 -10.86 -8.22
C GLY A 30 0.11 -9.71 -7.82
N PRO A 31 -0.20 -9.55 -6.53
CA PRO A 31 -1.16 -8.55 -6.07
C PRO A 31 -0.81 -7.12 -6.49
N VAL A 32 -1.83 -6.38 -6.90
CA VAL A 32 -1.73 -4.94 -7.10
C VAL A 32 -1.72 -4.25 -5.74
N THR A 33 -0.66 -3.51 -5.45
CA THR A 33 -0.34 -2.93 -4.14
C THR A 33 -0.52 -1.41 -4.10
N ALA A 34 -0.54 -0.74 -5.26
CA ALA A 34 -0.82 0.68 -5.36
C ALA A 34 -1.57 1.01 -6.65
N ILE A 35 -2.50 1.98 -6.58
CA ILE A 35 -3.24 2.51 -7.74
C ILE A 35 -3.29 4.03 -7.60
N VAL A 36 -2.95 4.76 -8.66
CA VAL A 36 -3.12 6.21 -8.73
C VAL A 36 -3.67 6.64 -10.08
N GLU A 37 -4.45 7.72 -10.06
CA GLU A 37 -4.99 8.36 -11.27
C GLU A 37 -4.05 9.46 -11.78
N THR A 38 -3.87 9.53 -13.10
CA THR A 38 -3.21 10.64 -13.78
C THR A 38 -3.89 10.91 -15.12
N GLY A 39 -4.81 11.89 -15.12
CA GLY A 39 -5.64 12.23 -16.26
C GLY A 39 -6.55 11.06 -16.69
N ASP A 40 -6.47 10.69 -17.96
CA ASP A 40 -7.24 9.57 -18.55
C ASP A 40 -6.61 8.19 -18.30
N HIS A 41 -5.57 8.12 -17.46
CA HIS A 41 -4.79 6.92 -17.21
C HIS A 41 -4.75 6.58 -15.73
N LEU A 42 -4.62 5.28 -15.47
CA LEU A 42 -4.28 4.78 -14.15
C LEU A 42 -2.87 4.21 -14.20
N PHE A 43 -2.13 4.37 -13.12
CA PHE A 43 -0.86 3.70 -12.91
C PHE A 43 -1.01 2.78 -11.72
N THR A 44 -0.44 1.59 -11.83
CA THR A 44 -0.49 0.60 -10.77
C THR A 44 0.87 0.05 -10.47
N GLY A 45 1.13 -0.17 -9.19
CA GLY A 45 2.29 -0.86 -8.69
C GLY A 45 1.88 -2.24 -8.22
N GLY A 46 2.76 -3.22 -8.42
CA GLY A 46 2.53 -4.58 -7.95
C GLY A 46 3.70 -5.10 -7.13
N PHE A 47 3.42 -6.21 -6.46
CA PHE A 47 4.42 -6.97 -5.72
C PHE A 47 5.54 -7.50 -6.62
N ASP A 48 5.23 -7.73 -7.90
CA ASP A 48 6.19 -8.13 -8.95
C ASP A 48 7.20 -7.05 -9.32
N GLY A 49 7.14 -5.90 -8.63
CA GLY A 49 8.00 -4.74 -8.82
C GLY A 49 7.74 -3.99 -10.11
N ARG A 50 6.69 -4.33 -10.86
CA ARG A 50 6.33 -3.64 -12.10
C ARG A 50 5.45 -2.44 -11.82
N VAL A 51 5.51 -1.47 -12.74
CA VAL A 51 4.51 -0.42 -12.87
C VAL A 51 3.79 -0.59 -14.20
N LEU A 52 2.47 -0.69 -14.16
CA LEU A 52 1.60 -0.78 -15.32
C LEU A 52 0.86 0.53 -15.54
N VAL A 53 0.63 0.87 -16.80
CA VAL A 53 -0.25 1.96 -17.22
C VAL A 53 -1.52 1.36 -17.80
N TRP A 54 -2.66 1.87 -17.38
CA TRP A 54 -3.98 1.42 -17.82
C TRP A 54 -4.74 2.58 -18.39
N ARG A 55 -5.54 2.30 -19.40
CA ARG A 55 -6.56 3.22 -19.86
C ARG A 55 -7.68 3.23 -18.83
N ARG A 56 -7.99 4.41 -18.30
CA ARG A 56 -8.91 4.52 -17.16
C ARG A 56 -10.30 4.02 -17.49
N HIS A 57 -10.87 4.40 -18.63
CA HIS A 57 -12.30 4.21 -18.88
C HIS A 57 -12.71 2.72 -18.94
N ASP A 58 -11.90 1.87 -19.57
CA ASP A 58 -12.16 0.44 -19.79
C ASP A 58 -11.21 -0.48 -19.00
N LEU A 59 -10.27 0.08 -18.23
CA LEU A 59 -9.24 -0.65 -17.48
C LEU A 59 -8.40 -1.57 -18.37
N VAL A 60 -8.20 -1.20 -19.64
CA VAL A 60 -7.31 -1.94 -20.54
C VAL A 60 -5.86 -1.55 -20.24
N PRO A 61 -4.97 -2.50 -19.93
CA PRO A 61 -3.56 -2.22 -19.77
C PRO A 61 -2.95 -1.76 -21.10
N LEU A 62 -2.01 -0.81 -21.02
CA LEU A 62 -1.38 -0.16 -22.17
C LEU A 62 0.11 -0.46 -22.24
N ALA A 63 0.79 -0.41 -21.09
CA ALA A 63 2.23 -0.58 -21.00
C ALA A 63 2.63 -1.09 -19.62
N GLN A 64 3.83 -1.66 -19.52
CA GLN A 64 4.45 -2.03 -18.26
C GLN A 64 5.93 -1.67 -18.27
N ILE A 65 6.49 -1.41 -17.09
CA ILE A 65 7.93 -1.24 -16.91
C ILE A 65 8.40 -1.86 -15.60
N LEU A 66 9.65 -2.32 -15.56
CA LEU A 66 10.30 -2.83 -14.35
C LEU A 66 11.36 -1.81 -13.87
N PRO A 67 11.03 -0.91 -12.92
CA PRO A 67 11.91 0.16 -12.45
C PRO A 67 13.11 -0.27 -11.60
N GLN A 68 13.26 -1.57 -11.30
CA GLN A 68 14.37 -2.12 -10.49
C GLN A 68 14.42 -1.55 -9.06
N ILE A 69 13.26 -1.45 -8.40
CA ILE A 69 13.14 -0.95 -7.01
C ILE A 69 12.56 -1.96 -6.01
N GLY A 70 12.43 -3.23 -6.39
CA GLY A 70 11.73 -4.24 -5.57
C GLY A 70 10.21 -4.13 -5.71
N SER A 71 9.45 -4.59 -4.72
CA SER A 71 7.99 -4.46 -4.70
C SER A 71 7.59 -2.98 -4.78
N ILE A 72 6.52 -2.66 -5.52
CA ILE A 72 6.02 -1.28 -5.56
C ILE A 72 5.03 -1.10 -4.42
N ASP A 73 5.43 -0.44 -3.35
CA ASP A 73 4.56 -0.27 -2.17
C ASP A 73 3.64 0.93 -2.33
N HIS A 74 4.16 2.02 -2.91
CA HIS A 74 3.40 3.26 -3.12
C HIS A 74 3.70 3.91 -4.47
N LEU A 75 2.64 4.47 -5.06
CA LEU A 75 2.70 5.36 -6.20
C LEU A 75 2.21 6.74 -5.81
N VAL A 76 2.82 7.78 -6.38
CA VAL A 76 2.37 9.16 -6.21
C VAL A 76 2.22 9.80 -7.58
N ALA A 77 1.02 10.25 -7.91
CA ALA A 77 0.75 10.94 -9.17
C ALA A 77 1.46 12.30 -9.22
N LEU A 78 1.96 12.66 -10.41
CA LEU A 78 2.56 13.95 -10.71
C LEU A 78 1.63 14.75 -11.64
N PRO A 79 0.69 15.53 -11.08
CA PRO A 79 -0.29 16.28 -11.88
C PRO A 79 0.37 17.48 -12.59
N GLY A 80 -0.27 17.94 -13.68
CA GLY A 80 0.13 19.17 -14.37
C GLY A 80 1.40 19.05 -15.24
N ARG A 81 1.83 17.82 -15.53
CA ARG A 81 2.90 17.52 -16.48
C ARG A 81 2.33 17.32 -17.89
N ASP A 82 3.12 17.59 -18.92
CA ASP A 82 2.73 17.36 -20.33
C ASP A 82 2.43 15.89 -20.62
N ALA A 83 3.13 14.98 -19.92
CA ALA A 83 2.93 13.54 -19.97
C ALA A 83 2.51 13.02 -18.58
N PRO A 84 1.54 12.09 -18.50
CA PRO A 84 1.17 11.46 -17.24
C PRO A 84 2.38 10.77 -16.61
N ALA A 85 2.64 11.09 -15.34
CA ALA A 85 3.80 10.60 -14.62
C ALA A 85 3.46 10.27 -13.16
N VAL A 86 4.25 9.37 -12.59
CA VAL A 86 4.18 8.95 -11.20
C VAL A 86 5.57 8.84 -10.60
N ILE A 87 5.65 8.89 -9.29
CA ILE A 87 6.81 8.38 -8.55
C ILE A 87 6.44 7.01 -8.01
N ALA A 88 7.29 6.04 -8.27
CA ALA A 88 7.21 4.71 -7.69
C ALA A 88 8.24 4.55 -6.58
N THR A 89 7.80 3.97 -5.47
CA THR A 89 8.63 3.69 -4.29
C THR A 89 8.44 2.24 -3.86
N GLY A 90 9.50 1.63 -3.32
CA GLY A 90 9.52 0.23 -2.91
C GLY A 90 10.46 -0.04 -1.73
N ASP A 91 10.58 -1.33 -1.38
CA ASP A 91 11.28 -1.88 -0.22
C ASP A 91 12.74 -1.41 -0.03
N GLY A 92 13.43 -1.03 -1.10
CA GLY A 92 14.87 -0.71 -1.09
C GLY A 92 15.28 0.75 -0.89
N ALA A 93 14.41 1.62 -0.36
CA ALA A 93 14.64 3.09 -0.25
C ALA A 93 14.95 3.81 -1.58
N ARG A 94 14.59 3.18 -2.71
CA ARG A 94 14.73 3.75 -4.05
C ARG A 94 13.40 4.32 -4.52
N ALA A 95 13.45 5.53 -5.05
CA ALA A 95 12.35 6.14 -5.77
C ALA A 95 12.74 6.28 -7.25
N ARG A 96 11.75 6.08 -8.12
CA ARG A 96 11.88 6.26 -9.57
C ARG A 96 10.72 7.10 -10.06
N ARG A 97 11.02 8.13 -10.82
CA ARG A 97 9.99 8.83 -11.60
C ARG A 97 9.76 8.05 -12.87
N ILE A 98 8.49 7.83 -13.17
CA ILE A 98 8.04 7.09 -14.35
C ILE A 98 7.08 8.00 -15.10
N ALA A 99 7.37 8.29 -16.36
CA ALA A 99 6.48 9.06 -17.24
C ALA A 99 6.07 8.23 -18.44
N TRP A 100 4.85 8.45 -18.95
CA TRP A 100 4.33 7.76 -20.13
C TRP A 100 3.85 8.75 -21.18
N THR A 101 4.35 8.61 -22.40
CA THR A 101 4.11 9.55 -23.51
C THR A 101 2.95 9.16 -24.42
N GLY A 102 2.28 8.05 -24.14
CA GLY A 102 1.37 7.38 -25.08
C GLY A 102 2.03 6.20 -25.79
N GLU A 103 3.33 6.30 -26.06
CA GLU A 103 4.09 5.30 -26.82
C GLU A 103 5.19 4.65 -25.98
N THR A 104 5.84 5.41 -25.11
CA THR A 104 7.00 4.97 -24.34
C THR A 104 6.85 5.29 -22.86
N MET A 105 7.46 4.45 -22.03
CA MET A 105 7.66 4.71 -20.61
C MET A 105 9.13 5.06 -20.37
N THR A 106 9.38 6.14 -19.63
CA THR A 106 10.72 6.54 -19.21
C THR A 106 10.88 6.36 -17.71
N ILE A 107 12.10 6.01 -17.28
CA ILE A 107 12.48 5.94 -15.86
C ILE A 107 13.59 6.94 -15.60
N GLU A 108 13.41 7.76 -14.58
CA GLU A 108 14.43 8.64 -14.05
C GLU A 108 14.71 8.27 -12.59
N GLU A 109 15.99 8.17 -12.24
CA GLU A 109 16.40 8.06 -10.85
C GLU A 109 16.15 9.38 -10.13
N THR A 110 15.30 9.36 -9.11
CA THR A 110 15.02 10.53 -8.28
C THR A 110 15.91 10.46 -7.05
N ALA A 111 17.08 11.08 -7.12
CA ALA A 111 17.88 11.39 -5.94
C ALA A 111 17.75 12.89 -5.63
N PRO A 112 17.32 13.31 -4.42
CA PRO A 112 16.77 12.51 -3.30
C PRO A 112 15.36 11.95 -3.56
N ALA A 113 14.92 10.95 -2.77
CA ALA A 113 13.62 10.30 -2.89
C ALA A 113 12.47 11.31 -2.74
N ILE A 114 11.93 11.74 -3.89
CA ILE A 114 10.76 12.59 -3.96
C ILE A 114 9.59 11.74 -3.47
N VAL A 115 8.85 12.22 -2.48
CA VAL A 115 7.69 11.55 -1.90
C VAL A 115 6.36 12.20 -2.31
N ALA A 116 6.41 13.41 -2.86
CA ALA A 116 5.27 14.09 -3.47
C ALA A 116 5.74 15.25 -4.35
N GLU A 117 4.85 15.78 -5.18
CA GLU A 117 5.03 17.06 -5.87
C GLU A 117 3.79 17.92 -5.64
N VAL A 118 3.99 19.16 -5.23
CA VAL A 118 2.91 20.12 -4.99
C VAL A 118 3.24 21.42 -5.70
N ASP A 119 2.35 21.83 -6.60
CA ASP A 119 2.48 23.04 -7.43
C ASP A 119 3.85 23.12 -8.14
N GLY A 120 4.29 22.00 -8.73
CA GLY A 120 5.55 21.89 -9.47
C GLY A 120 6.80 21.81 -8.60
N ARG A 121 6.67 21.78 -7.27
CA ARG A 121 7.81 21.63 -6.35
C ARG A 121 7.88 20.20 -5.81
N ALA A 122 9.04 19.56 -5.99
CA ALA A 122 9.28 18.24 -5.41
C ALA A 122 9.40 18.34 -3.88
N ILE A 123 8.79 17.39 -3.18
CA ILE A 123 8.91 17.19 -1.74
C ILE A 123 9.71 15.92 -1.52
N ARG A 124 10.78 16.01 -0.73
CA ARG A 124 11.77 14.96 -0.54
C ARG A 124 11.93 14.63 0.94
N VAL A 125 12.39 13.42 1.24
CA VAL A 125 12.81 13.06 2.61
C VAL A 125 14.32 13.17 2.70
N GLU A 126 14.82 14.09 3.53
CA GLU A 126 16.24 14.33 3.77
C GLU A 126 16.50 14.35 5.29
N GLY A 127 17.40 13.46 5.75
CA GLY A 127 17.72 13.37 7.19
C GLY A 127 16.50 13.11 8.09
N GLY A 128 15.49 12.39 7.59
CA GLY A 128 14.24 12.11 8.29
C GLY A 128 13.25 13.28 8.36
N ARG A 129 13.53 14.39 7.67
CA ARG A 129 12.64 15.55 7.55
C ARG A 129 12.15 15.69 6.12
N LEU A 130 11.00 16.33 5.94
CA LEU A 130 10.52 16.69 4.62
C LEU A 130 11.14 18.01 4.17
N VAL A 131 11.56 18.05 2.91
CA VAL A 131 12.17 19.21 2.28
C VAL A 131 11.44 19.49 0.98
N SER A 132 10.90 20.69 0.82
CA SER A 132 10.42 21.19 -0.45
C SER A 132 11.57 21.78 -1.24
N GLU A 133 11.62 21.42 -2.52
CA GLU A 133 12.49 22.04 -3.51
C GLU A 133 12.23 23.55 -3.60
N GLY A 134 13.30 24.33 -3.64
CA GLY A 134 13.24 25.79 -3.77
C GLY A 134 14.63 26.44 -3.82
N THR A 135 14.68 27.77 -3.83
CA THR A 135 15.94 28.52 -3.71
C THR A 135 15.84 29.54 -2.56
N PRO A 136 16.29 29.22 -1.34
CA PRO A 136 16.80 27.91 -0.90
C PRO A 136 15.69 26.87 -0.71
N ASP A 137 16.07 25.60 -0.65
CA ASP A 137 15.19 24.51 -0.20
C ASP A 137 14.61 24.81 1.18
N ARG A 138 13.37 24.36 1.41
CA ARG A 138 12.62 24.65 2.65
C ARG A 138 12.31 23.37 3.41
N VAL A 139 12.76 23.28 4.65
CA VAL A 139 12.37 22.19 5.56
C VAL A 139 10.91 22.38 5.95
N LEU A 140 10.06 21.40 5.63
CA LEU A 140 8.65 21.41 5.98
C LEU A 140 8.46 21.05 7.46
N PRO A 141 7.46 21.65 8.14
CA PRO A 141 7.14 21.29 9.51
C PRO A 141 6.58 19.86 9.58
N GLY A 142 6.66 19.24 10.75
CA GLY A 142 6.18 17.88 10.97
C GLY A 142 7.14 17.06 11.80
N ARG A 143 6.68 15.88 12.22
CA ARG A 143 7.47 14.95 13.01
C ARG A 143 8.55 14.31 12.14
N ALA A 144 9.68 13.97 12.75
CA ALA A 144 10.70 13.15 12.09
C ALA A 144 10.32 11.66 12.15
N GLY A 145 10.86 10.86 11.23
CA GLY A 145 10.71 9.40 11.26
C GLY A 145 10.31 8.81 9.91
N PRO A 146 10.09 7.47 9.86
CA PRO A 146 9.72 6.80 8.63
C PRO A 146 8.34 7.27 8.18
N LEU A 147 8.29 7.76 6.94
CA LEU A 147 7.06 8.13 6.26
C LEU A 147 6.55 6.88 5.55
N GLN A 148 5.28 6.54 5.73
CA GLN A 148 4.66 5.45 4.99
C GLN A 148 4.01 6.00 3.73
N ARG A 149 3.12 6.98 3.88
CA ARG A 149 2.32 7.48 2.78
C ARG A 149 2.23 9.00 2.81
N VAL A 150 2.21 9.59 1.62
CA VAL A 150 1.88 11.00 1.40
C VAL A 150 0.68 11.06 0.48
N THR A 151 -0.36 11.73 0.91
CA THR A 151 -1.52 12.04 0.06
C THR A 151 -1.67 13.54 -0.06
N VAL A 152 -1.96 14.02 -1.27
CA VAL A 152 -2.18 15.43 -1.54
C VAL A 152 -3.67 15.64 -1.85
N HIS A 153 -4.31 16.45 -1.04
CA HIS A 153 -5.72 16.82 -1.14
C HIS A 153 -5.86 18.28 -1.57
N ARG A 154 -7.00 18.64 -2.16
CA ARG A 154 -7.36 20.05 -2.40
C ARG A 154 -8.43 20.45 -1.40
N GLN A 155 -8.23 21.56 -0.69
CA GLN A 155 -9.27 22.16 0.12
C GLN A 155 -10.40 22.69 -0.76
N THR A 156 -11.63 22.45 -0.30
CA THR A 156 -12.87 22.83 -0.96
C THR A 156 -13.11 24.35 -0.91
N GLY A 157 -12.84 25.00 0.22
CA GLY A 157 -13.11 26.42 0.41
C GLY A 157 -12.03 27.34 -0.16
N SER A 158 -10.76 27.08 0.14
CA SER A 158 -9.62 27.91 -0.27
C SER A 158 -9.03 27.51 -1.63
N GLY A 159 -9.21 26.25 -2.04
CA GLY A 159 -8.49 25.66 -3.17
C GLY A 159 -7.04 25.28 -2.85
N ASP A 160 -6.56 25.57 -1.63
CA ASP A 160 -5.21 25.26 -1.17
C ASP A 160 -4.93 23.75 -1.21
N ARG A 161 -3.66 23.38 -1.35
CA ARG A 161 -3.24 21.97 -1.24
C ARG A 161 -3.01 21.62 0.22
N VAL A 162 -3.49 20.45 0.63
CA VAL A 162 -3.23 19.88 1.95
C VAL A 162 -2.50 18.57 1.78
N LEU A 163 -1.41 18.39 2.52
CA LEU A 163 -0.67 17.14 2.58
C LEU A 163 -1.04 16.40 3.86
N CYS A 164 -1.42 15.14 3.72
CA CYS A 164 -1.51 14.22 4.85
C CYS A 164 -0.30 13.29 4.81
N LEU A 165 0.46 13.28 5.89
CA LEU A 165 1.70 12.55 6.03
C LEU A 165 1.48 11.39 7.00
N VAL A 166 1.22 10.20 6.47
CA VAL A 166 0.93 9.01 7.27
C VAL A 166 2.24 8.38 7.74
N ARG A 167 2.37 8.24 9.05
CA ARG A 167 3.51 7.62 9.73
C ARG A 167 2.98 6.46 10.56
N ARG A 168 3.40 5.23 10.22
CA ARG A 168 2.82 3.97 10.73
C ARG A 168 2.44 4.06 12.22
N GLU A 169 3.40 4.36 13.08
CA GLU A 169 3.24 4.37 14.54
C GLU A 169 3.04 5.78 15.14
N SER A 170 3.22 6.83 14.33
CA SER A 170 3.13 8.21 14.82
C SER A 170 1.82 8.90 14.46
N GLY A 171 0.97 8.32 13.63
CA GLY A 171 -0.28 8.93 13.18
C GLY A 171 -0.09 9.74 11.89
N VAL A 172 -0.77 10.88 11.80
CA VAL A 172 -0.81 11.70 10.58
C VAL A 172 -0.54 13.16 10.90
N ASP A 173 0.48 13.73 10.27
CA ASP A 173 0.68 15.19 10.23
C ASP A 173 -0.12 15.76 9.05
N VAL A 174 -0.90 16.81 9.28
CA VAL A 174 -1.68 17.50 8.24
C VAL A 174 -1.09 18.88 8.00
N LEU A 175 -0.60 19.12 6.79
CA LEU A 175 0.07 20.35 6.41
C LEU A 175 -0.73 21.08 5.35
N ARG A 176 -0.95 22.39 5.51
CA ARG A 176 -1.45 23.26 4.44
C ARG A 176 -0.29 23.83 3.66
N TRP A 177 -0.34 23.67 2.35
CA TRP A 177 0.64 24.19 1.42
C TRP A 177 0.37 25.65 1.07
N SER A 178 1.43 26.40 0.81
CA SER A 178 1.40 27.75 0.25
C SER A 178 2.65 27.99 -0.61
N GLU A 179 2.68 29.11 -1.34
CA GLU A 179 3.89 29.53 -2.06
C GLU A 179 5.11 29.68 -1.14
N ASP A 180 4.87 29.96 0.14
CA ASP A 180 5.90 30.11 1.17
C ASP A 180 6.31 28.79 1.86
N GLY A 181 5.81 27.65 1.38
CA GLY A 181 6.16 26.33 1.89
C GLY A 181 4.92 25.63 2.46
N ALA A 182 5.03 25.10 3.68
CA ALA A 182 3.89 24.45 4.30
C ALA A 182 3.80 24.81 5.79
N VAL A 183 2.57 24.87 6.29
CA VAL A 183 2.25 25.11 7.69
C VAL A 183 1.56 23.87 8.24
N LEU A 184 2.02 23.39 9.40
CA LEU A 184 1.34 22.32 10.12
C LEU A 184 -0.01 22.83 10.62
N LEU A 185 -1.10 22.22 10.14
CA LEU A 185 -2.45 22.50 10.61
C LEU A 185 -2.76 21.75 11.90
N GLY A 186 -2.24 20.53 12.01
CA GLY A 186 -2.44 19.71 13.19
C GLY A 186 -1.83 18.33 13.02
N HIS A 187 -1.97 17.57 14.09
CA HIS A 187 -1.45 16.21 14.20
C HIS A 187 -2.55 15.34 14.78
N VAL A 188 -2.91 14.27 14.06
CA VAL A 188 -3.79 13.23 14.59
C VAL A 188 -2.94 12.03 14.97
N ARG A 189 -3.26 11.40 16.09
CA ARG A 189 -2.52 10.22 16.56
C ARG A 189 -2.76 8.99 15.67
N GLY A 190 -3.91 8.93 15.00
CA GLY A 190 -4.33 7.73 14.29
C GLY A 190 -4.69 6.62 15.30
N ASN A 191 -4.28 5.38 15.06
CA ASN A 191 -4.51 4.28 15.99
C ASN A 191 -3.23 3.85 16.75
N ASP A 192 -3.41 3.05 17.81
CA ASP A 192 -2.33 2.61 18.70
C ASP A 192 -1.46 1.45 18.13
N ILE A 193 -1.78 0.92 16.94
CA ILE A 193 -1.04 -0.17 16.28
C ILE A 193 -0.25 0.35 15.08
N ALA A 194 -0.96 0.67 13.99
CA ALA A 194 -0.41 1.20 12.76
C ALA A 194 -1.49 1.89 11.93
N THR A 195 -1.31 3.18 11.66
CA THR A 195 -2.11 3.93 10.68
C THR A 195 -1.60 3.62 9.27
N LEU A 196 -2.49 3.15 8.40
CA LEU A 196 -2.14 2.67 7.05
C LEU A 196 -2.53 3.67 5.96
N ASP A 197 -3.62 4.39 6.14
CA ASP A 197 -4.08 5.40 5.17
C ASP A 197 -4.82 6.56 5.83
N ALA A 198 -4.84 7.70 5.14
CA ALA A 198 -5.55 8.89 5.60
C ALA A 198 -6.01 9.77 4.43
N ALA A 199 -7.19 10.36 4.56
CA ALA A 199 -7.74 11.26 3.55
C ALA A 199 -8.63 12.34 4.18
N MET A 200 -8.56 13.56 3.65
CA MET A 200 -9.45 14.64 4.08
C MET A 200 -10.88 14.38 3.58
N ILE A 201 -11.88 14.46 4.47
CA ILE A 201 -13.31 14.38 4.10
C ILE A 201 -13.93 15.77 3.89
N ASP A 202 -13.32 16.80 4.48
CA ASP A 202 -13.57 18.21 4.21
C ASP A 202 -12.33 19.05 4.63
N ASP A 203 -12.44 20.37 4.71
CA ASP A 203 -11.32 21.25 5.06
C ASP A 203 -10.88 21.18 6.53
N ALA A 204 -11.73 20.64 7.41
CA ALA A 204 -11.55 20.58 8.86
C ALA A 204 -11.41 19.15 9.39
N GLN A 205 -11.82 18.14 8.64
CA GLN A 205 -11.93 16.76 9.10
C GLN A 205 -11.11 15.78 8.26
N LEU A 206 -10.46 14.85 8.97
CA LEU A 206 -9.62 13.82 8.39
C LEU A 206 -10.20 12.44 8.72
N LEU A 207 -10.21 11.54 7.75
CA LEU A 207 -10.44 10.11 7.96
C LEU A 207 -9.12 9.35 8.02
N THR A 208 -9.02 8.35 8.90
CA THR A 208 -7.89 7.41 8.95
C THR A 208 -8.36 5.98 9.06
N VAL A 209 -7.58 5.05 8.51
CA VAL A 209 -7.74 3.61 8.67
C VAL A 209 -6.43 2.95 9.07
N GLY A 210 -6.49 1.75 9.63
CA GLY A 210 -5.28 1.04 9.97
C GLY A 210 -5.44 -0.40 10.43
N SER A 211 -4.39 -0.89 11.10
CA SER A 211 -4.22 -2.32 11.42
C SER A 211 -5.18 -2.85 12.47
N ASP A 212 -5.92 -1.97 13.13
CA ASP A 212 -6.92 -2.31 14.14
C ASP A 212 -8.35 -2.43 13.58
N GLY A 213 -8.51 -2.43 12.26
CA GLY A 213 -9.78 -2.70 11.61
C GLY A 213 -10.80 -1.56 11.68
N ARG A 214 -10.37 -0.35 12.03
CA ARG A 214 -11.26 0.78 12.33
C ARG A 214 -11.11 1.94 11.34
N LEU A 215 -12.24 2.56 11.02
CA LEU A 215 -12.33 3.84 10.33
C LEU A 215 -12.62 4.92 11.37
N ARG A 216 -11.79 5.97 11.40
CA ARG A 216 -11.89 7.06 12.36
C ARG A 216 -12.00 8.40 11.67
N LEU A 217 -12.77 9.30 12.29
CA LEU A 217 -12.94 10.69 11.90
C LEU A 217 -12.30 11.60 12.95
N TRP A 218 -11.53 12.58 12.51
CA TRP A 218 -10.75 13.45 13.37
C TRP A 218 -11.01 14.92 13.05
N ALA A 219 -11.00 15.77 14.07
CA ALA A 219 -10.84 17.20 13.90
C ALA A 219 -9.36 17.51 13.62
N THR A 220 -9.06 17.98 12.41
CA THR A 220 -7.69 18.22 11.93
C THR A 220 -6.93 19.19 12.82
N ALA A 221 -7.57 20.31 13.20
CA ALA A 221 -6.91 21.38 13.96
C ALA A 221 -6.54 20.98 15.39
N THR A 222 -7.35 20.13 16.03
CA THR A 222 -7.18 19.78 17.46
C THR A 222 -6.60 18.40 17.66
N GLY A 223 -6.65 17.52 16.64
CA GLY A 223 -6.25 16.12 16.76
C GLY A 223 -7.26 15.26 17.54
N VAL A 224 -8.44 15.79 17.85
CA VAL A 224 -9.49 15.07 18.61
C VAL A 224 -10.21 14.09 17.71
N GLU A 225 -10.39 12.85 18.17
CA GLU A 225 -11.25 11.86 17.53
C GLU A 225 -12.71 12.29 17.70
N LEU A 226 -13.43 12.47 16.60
CA LEU A 226 -14.83 12.88 16.56
C LEU A 226 -15.77 11.67 16.52
N ALA A 227 -15.39 10.65 15.75
CA ALA A 227 -16.14 9.40 15.62
C ALA A 227 -15.24 8.25 15.19
N GLN A 228 -15.68 7.03 15.48
CA GLN A 228 -15.07 5.81 14.97
C GLN A 228 -16.10 4.72 14.74
N VAL A 229 -15.81 3.86 13.77
CA VAL A 229 -16.57 2.64 13.49
C VAL A 229 -15.62 1.48 13.23
N GLU A 230 -16.07 0.29 13.60
CA GLU A 230 -15.38 -0.96 13.25
C GLU A 230 -15.79 -1.35 11.82
N VAL A 231 -14.79 -1.51 10.95
CA VAL A 231 -15.01 -1.98 9.57
C VAL A 231 -15.05 -3.50 9.54
N GLY A 232 -14.17 -4.14 10.30
CA GLY A 232 -14.05 -5.58 10.45
C GLY A 232 -12.92 -5.96 11.40
N ALA A 233 -12.71 -7.27 11.60
CA ALA A 233 -11.66 -7.78 12.50
C ALA A 233 -10.25 -7.77 11.87
N ALA A 234 -10.14 -7.51 10.57
CA ALA A 234 -8.89 -7.46 9.83
C ALA A 234 -8.41 -6.02 9.60
N PRO A 235 -7.09 -5.81 9.35
CA PRO A 235 -6.56 -4.51 8.96
C PRO A 235 -7.33 -3.85 7.81
N VAL A 236 -7.59 -2.56 7.91
CA VAL A 236 -8.13 -1.76 6.80
C VAL A 236 -6.98 -1.02 6.13
N ILE A 237 -6.71 -1.39 4.88
CA ILE A 237 -5.49 -1.01 4.15
C ILE A 237 -5.72 0.22 3.26
N GLY A 238 -6.85 0.26 2.56
CA GLY A 238 -7.18 1.31 1.61
C GLY A 238 -8.30 2.22 2.09
N LEU A 239 -8.14 3.53 1.87
CA LEU A 239 -9.18 4.53 2.08
C LEU A 239 -9.27 5.44 0.86
N ALA A 240 -10.47 5.55 0.28
CA ALA A 240 -10.75 6.47 -0.81
C ALA A 240 -11.97 7.33 -0.46
N VAL A 241 -11.90 8.63 -0.76
CA VAL A 241 -12.88 9.62 -0.27
C VAL A 241 -13.38 10.49 -1.41
N ASP A 242 -14.69 10.78 -1.41
CA ASP A 242 -15.32 11.83 -2.23
C ASP A 242 -15.89 12.89 -1.27
N PRO A 243 -15.11 13.96 -0.99
CA PRO A 243 -15.49 15.04 -0.09
C PRO A 243 -16.78 15.74 -0.52
N THR A 244 -17.03 15.83 -1.83
CA THR A 244 -18.20 16.56 -2.36
C THR A 244 -19.53 15.89 -2.02
N ARG A 245 -19.49 14.57 -1.79
CA ARG A 245 -20.65 13.76 -1.41
C ARG A 245 -20.62 13.29 0.04
N GLY A 246 -19.58 13.64 0.80
CA GLY A 246 -19.37 13.11 2.15
C GLY A 246 -19.27 11.58 2.14
N LEU A 247 -18.55 11.02 1.16
CA LEU A 247 -18.47 9.57 0.94
C LEU A 247 -17.07 9.05 1.24
N ALA A 248 -16.97 7.89 1.87
CA ALA A 248 -15.74 7.14 2.01
C ALA A 248 -15.91 5.68 1.59
N VAL A 249 -14.86 5.09 1.05
CA VAL A 249 -14.78 3.67 0.72
C VAL A 249 -13.52 3.09 1.36
N THR A 250 -13.68 1.97 2.05
CA THR A 250 -12.59 1.26 2.73
C THR A 250 -12.36 -0.11 2.11
N ALA A 251 -11.11 -0.52 2.01
CA ALA A 251 -10.70 -1.86 1.60
C ALA A 251 -9.93 -2.58 2.72
N GLY A 252 -10.44 -3.75 3.09
CA GLY A 252 -9.89 -4.58 4.15
C GLY A 252 -8.96 -5.69 3.65
N ALA A 253 -8.06 -6.12 4.54
CA ALA A 253 -7.22 -7.30 4.35
C ALA A 253 -8.03 -8.61 4.35
N ASP A 254 -9.26 -8.57 4.86
CA ASP A 254 -10.26 -9.63 4.75
C ASP A 254 -10.93 -9.70 3.36
N GLY A 255 -10.62 -8.76 2.47
CA GLY A 255 -11.21 -8.68 1.14
C GLY A 255 -12.54 -7.91 1.09
N THR A 256 -12.96 -7.26 2.18
CA THR A 256 -14.20 -6.49 2.18
C THR A 256 -13.98 -5.10 1.59
N LEU A 257 -14.85 -4.71 0.65
CA LEU A 257 -14.95 -3.34 0.13
C LEU A 257 -16.23 -2.69 0.68
N THR A 258 -16.10 -1.68 1.52
CA THR A 258 -17.23 -1.09 2.25
C THR A 258 -17.38 0.39 1.96
N ARG A 259 -18.61 0.84 1.76
CA ARG A 259 -18.99 2.24 1.53
C ARG A 259 -19.65 2.84 2.77
N TRP A 260 -19.20 4.05 3.08
CA TRP A 260 -19.60 4.82 4.25
C TRP A 260 -20.06 6.22 3.83
N ARG A 261 -21.01 6.74 4.59
CA ARG A 261 -21.43 8.13 4.56
C ARG A 261 -20.87 8.84 5.78
N VAL A 262 -20.30 10.02 5.55
CA VAL A 262 -19.76 10.89 6.60
C VAL A 262 -20.52 12.20 6.56
N GLN A 263 -21.18 12.53 7.66
CA GLN A 263 -21.99 13.74 7.80
C GLN A 263 -21.75 14.38 9.17
N GLY A 264 -21.12 15.56 9.17
CA GLY A 264 -20.71 16.21 10.42
C GLY A 264 -19.75 15.29 11.19
N GLU A 265 -20.09 14.94 12.42
CA GLU A 265 -19.26 14.09 13.28
C GLU A 265 -19.76 12.64 13.33
N ARG A 266 -20.34 12.13 12.23
CA ARG A 266 -20.91 10.78 12.15
C ARG A 266 -20.40 10.02 10.95
N ILE A 267 -20.15 8.73 11.15
CA ILE A 267 -19.83 7.75 10.12
C ILE A 267 -20.95 6.70 10.11
N GLU A 268 -21.58 6.52 8.95
CA GLU A 268 -22.69 5.59 8.77
C GLU A 268 -22.35 4.57 7.68
N LEU A 269 -22.55 3.29 7.97
CA LEU A 269 -22.44 2.23 6.97
C LEU A 269 -23.57 2.39 5.94
N GLU A 270 -23.21 2.55 4.66
CA GLU A 270 -24.21 2.59 3.59
C GLU A 270 -24.38 1.23 2.90
N ALA A 271 -23.26 0.57 2.59
CA ALA A 271 -23.25 -0.70 1.87
C ALA A 271 -21.90 -1.40 1.98
N VAL A 272 -21.93 -2.74 1.98
CA VAL A 272 -20.81 -3.53 1.47
C VAL A 272 -20.95 -3.56 -0.05
N LEU A 273 -19.87 -3.22 -0.76
CA LEU A 273 -19.83 -3.13 -2.23
C LEU A 273 -19.33 -4.43 -2.87
N ALA A 274 -18.44 -5.15 -2.19
CA ALA A 274 -17.93 -6.44 -2.63
C ALA A 274 -17.25 -7.18 -1.47
N GLN A 275 -17.18 -8.50 -1.58
CA GLN A 275 -16.37 -9.37 -0.72
C GLN A 275 -15.49 -10.25 -1.61
N TYR A 276 -14.18 -10.14 -1.41
CA TYR A 276 -13.18 -10.95 -2.09
C TYR A 276 -12.65 -12.02 -1.13
N ALA A 277 -12.16 -13.13 -1.68
CA ALA A 277 -11.51 -14.19 -0.92
C ALA A 277 -10.00 -13.96 -0.74
N PHE A 278 -9.55 -12.73 -0.96
CA PHE A 278 -8.16 -12.29 -0.84
C PHE A 278 -8.09 -10.83 -0.35
N PRO A 279 -6.95 -10.40 0.22
CA PRO A 279 -6.76 -9.04 0.68
C PRO A 279 -6.89 -8.00 -0.45
N LEU A 280 -7.61 -6.91 -0.19
CA LEU A 280 -7.61 -5.75 -1.07
C LEU A 280 -6.52 -4.76 -0.63
N LEU A 281 -5.44 -4.68 -1.40
CA LEU A 281 -4.26 -3.87 -1.04
C LEU A 281 -4.29 -2.45 -1.64
N ALA A 282 -5.03 -2.27 -2.73
CA ALA A 282 -5.09 -1.00 -3.45
C ALA A 282 -6.51 -0.68 -3.91
N ILE A 283 -6.92 0.58 -3.70
CA ILE A 283 -8.19 1.11 -4.19
C ILE A 283 -8.03 2.52 -4.75
N LEU A 284 -8.92 2.88 -5.66
CA LEU A 284 -9.06 4.22 -6.21
C LEU A 284 -10.55 4.53 -6.40
N LEU A 285 -10.99 5.71 -5.93
CA LEU A 285 -12.35 6.18 -6.17
C LEU A 285 -12.42 7.00 -7.47
N ASP A 286 -13.03 6.44 -8.50
CA ASP A 286 -13.33 7.12 -9.76
C ASP A 286 -14.73 7.76 -9.66
N ALA A 287 -14.81 8.84 -8.88
CA ALA A 287 -16.06 9.53 -8.55
C ALA A 287 -16.85 10.04 -9.77
N PRO A 288 -16.21 10.56 -10.85
CA PRO A 288 -16.91 10.94 -12.08
C PRO A 288 -17.55 9.75 -12.80
N ALA A 289 -16.87 8.59 -12.85
CA ALA A 289 -17.41 7.38 -13.45
C ALA A 289 -18.35 6.59 -12.51
N GLY A 290 -18.52 7.05 -11.26
CA GLY A 290 -19.43 6.42 -10.31
C GLY A 290 -18.99 5.02 -9.87
N ARG A 291 -17.69 4.77 -9.77
CA ARG A 291 -17.12 3.45 -9.47
C ARG A 291 -15.89 3.53 -8.56
N VAL A 292 -15.56 2.41 -7.95
CA VAL A 292 -14.30 2.16 -7.25
C VAL A 292 -13.49 1.20 -8.11
N VAL A 293 -12.22 1.51 -8.35
CA VAL A 293 -11.29 0.58 -8.96
C VAL A 293 -10.52 -0.11 -7.85
N VAL A 294 -10.49 -1.45 -7.87
CA VAL A 294 -9.75 -2.25 -6.89
C VAL A 294 -8.64 -3.05 -7.58
N GLY A 295 -7.55 -3.22 -6.86
CA GLY A 295 -6.43 -4.06 -7.24
C GLY A 295 -6.66 -5.51 -6.82
N LEU A 296 -6.48 -6.44 -7.75
CA LEU A 296 -6.74 -7.87 -7.51
C LEU A 296 -5.45 -8.64 -7.19
N ALA A 297 -5.60 -9.77 -6.52
CA ALA A 297 -4.49 -10.68 -6.22
C ALA A 297 -3.85 -11.30 -7.49
N ASP A 298 -4.63 -11.43 -8.57
CA ASP A 298 -4.17 -11.95 -9.88
C ASP A 298 -3.47 -10.88 -10.74
N GLY A 299 -3.19 -9.71 -10.16
CA GLY A 299 -2.54 -8.60 -10.82
C GLY A 299 -3.40 -7.79 -11.78
N GLY A 300 -4.71 -8.09 -11.85
CA GLY A 300 -5.70 -7.32 -12.59
C GLY A 300 -6.32 -6.18 -11.80
N LEU A 301 -7.19 -5.43 -12.48
CA LEU A 301 -8.05 -4.41 -11.88
C LEU A 301 -9.51 -4.75 -12.12
N GLU A 302 -10.35 -4.35 -11.17
CA GLU A 302 -11.81 -4.43 -11.32
C GLU A 302 -12.46 -3.08 -11.01
N ALA A 303 -13.48 -2.73 -11.80
CA ALA A 303 -14.38 -1.63 -11.54
C ALA A 303 -15.63 -2.13 -10.79
N VAL A 304 -15.78 -1.72 -9.54
CA VAL A 304 -16.96 -1.97 -8.72
C VAL A 304 -17.86 -0.73 -8.75
N PRO A 305 -19.13 -0.83 -9.18
CA PRO A 305 -20.05 0.29 -9.14
C PRO A 305 -20.21 0.86 -7.72
N LEU A 306 -20.22 2.19 -7.59
CA LEU A 306 -20.55 2.82 -6.32
C LEU A 306 -22.03 2.62 -6.01
N ALA A 307 -22.90 2.79 -7.00
CA ALA A 307 -24.34 2.68 -6.81
C ALA A 307 -24.78 1.23 -6.53
N GLY A 308 -25.71 1.06 -5.60
CA GLY A 308 -26.28 -0.24 -5.24
C GLY A 308 -26.01 -0.65 -3.78
N LYS A 309 -26.62 -1.78 -3.40
CA LYS A 309 -26.28 -2.59 -2.23
C LYS A 309 -25.73 -3.89 -2.80
N VAL A 310 -24.45 -4.25 -2.60
CA VAL A 310 -24.02 -5.60 -2.98
C VAL A 310 -24.02 -6.45 -1.72
N THR A 311 -25.08 -7.24 -1.61
CA THR A 311 -25.31 -8.24 -0.57
C THR A 311 -24.26 -9.36 -0.66
N LEU A 312 -23.90 -9.90 0.52
CA LEU A 312 -22.90 -10.93 0.82
C LEU A 312 -23.05 -12.26 0.04
N ASP A 313 -24.08 -12.38 -0.80
CA ASP A 313 -24.41 -13.57 -1.61
C ASP A 313 -23.86 -13.49 -3.05
N ALA A 314 -23.10 -12.45 -3.40
CA ALA A 314 -22.33 -12.49 -4.64
C ALA A 314 -21.38 -13.69 -4.57
N PRO A 315 -21.37 -14.61 -5.56
CA PRO A 315 -20.55 -15.80 -5.47
C PRO A 315 -19.12 -15.36 -5.19
N ALA A 316 -18.55 -15.88 -4.09
CA ALA A 316 -17.13 -15.76 -3.83
C ALA A 316 -16.43 -16.09 -5.15
N ARG A 317 -15.80 -15.10 -5.77
CA ARG A 317 -14.93 -15.41 -6.90
C ARG A 317 -13.87 -16.32 -6.32
N PRO A 318 -13.71 -17.54 -6.86
CA PRO A 318 -12.89 -18.54 -6.22
C PRO A 318 -11.52 -17.90 -5.99
N PRO A 319 -11.04 -17.87 -4.73
CA PRO A 319 -9.65 -17.58 -4.51
C PRO A 319 -8.83 -18.55 -5.37
N VAL A 320 -7.71 -18.09 -5.90
CA VAL A 320 -6.58 -19.01 -6.07
C VAL A 320 -6.34 -19.56 -4.67
N LEU A 321 -6.66 -20.85 -4.46
CA LEU A 321 -7.02 -21.44 -3.17
C LEU A 321 -6.25 -20.80 -1.98
N PHE A 322 -7.01 -20.30 -1.01
CA PHE A 322 -6.53 -20.10 0.34
C PHE A 322 -7.30 -21.11 1.19
N ALA A 323 -6.59 -22.08 1.77
CA ALA A 323 -7.17 -23.05 2.69
C ALA A 323 -7.96 -22.32 3.80
N HIS A 324 -9.16 -22.81 4.07
CA HIS A 324 -10.00 -22.41 5.20
C HIS A 324 -9.29 -22.71 6.52
N VAL A 325 -9.29 -21.76 7.46
CA VAL A 325 -9.00 -22.03 8.88
C VAL A 325 -10.34 -22.18 9.60
N THR A 326 -10.51 -23.25 10.35
CA THR A 326 -11.77 -23.65 11.01
C THR A 326 -11.70 -23.56 12.55
N ASP A 327 -10.95 -22.62 13.12
CA ASP A 327 -10.82 -22.51 14.58
C ASP A 327 -10.64 -21.05 15.05
N GLU A 328 -11.74 -20.31 15.21
CA GLU A 328 -11.71 -18.92 15.70
C GLU A 328 -11.28 -18.82 17.18
N ASP A 329 -11.38 -19.92 17.93
CA ASP A 329 -11.03 -19.98 19.36
C ASP A 329 -9.52 -20.15 19.61
N ASP A 330 -8.73 -20.61 18.64
CA ASP A 330 -7.27 -20.79 18.75
C ASP A 330 -6.53 -19.44 18.63
N PRO A 331 -5.80 -18.97 19.68
CA PRO A 331 -5.01 -17.74 19.62
C PRO A 331 -3.97 -17.71 18.49
N GLY A 332 -3.34 -18.85 18.18
CA GLY A 332 -2.36 -18.96 17.10
C GLY A 332 -3.02 -18.82 15.73
N ALA A 333 -4.22 -19.38 15.55
CA ALA A 333 -5.01 -19.25 14.33
C ALA A 333 -5.40 -17.79 14.07
N ARG A 334 -5.81 -17.05 15.11
CA ARG A 334 -6.13 -15.62 15.00
C ARG A 334 -4.92 -14.79 14.58
N LEU A 335 -3.76 -15.04 15.19
CA LEU A 335 -2.50 -14.35 14.85
C LEU A 335 -2.05 -14.68 13.41
N PHE A 336 -2.30 -15.91 12.95
CA PHE A 336 -1.96 -16.34 11.60
C PHE A 336 -2.73 -15.61 10.50
N ASN A 337 -3.85 -14.94 10.81
CA ASN A 337 -4.59 -14.14 9.82
C ASN A 337 -3.73 -13.04 9.16
N ALA A 338 -2.75 -12.50 9.88
CA ALA A 338 -1.79 -11.56 9.27
C ALA A 338 -0.79 -12.25 8.32
N CYS A 339 -0.46 -13.52 8.57
CA CYS A 339 0.50 -14.28 7.77
C CYS A 339 -0.15 -14.87 6.50
N ARG A 340 -1.41 -15.31 6.58
CA ARG A 340 -2.13 -15.92 5.44
C ARG A 340 -2.36 -14.97 4.26
N ALA A 341 -2.25 -13.66 4.49
CA ALA A 341 -2.29 -12.66 3.44
C ALA A 341 -1.11 -12.83 2.46
N CYS A 342 0.04 -13.31 2.97
CA CYS A 342 1.28 -13.42 2.21
C CYS A 342 1.74 -14.87 1.99
N HIS A 343 1.44 -15.79 2.90
CA HIS A 343 1.96 -17.16 2.86
C HIS A 343 0.80 -18.15 2.85
N GLY A 344 0.90 -19.20 2.05
CA GLY A 344 0.06 -20.38 2.28
C GLY A 344 0.81 -21.47 3.02
N LEU A 345 0.10 -22.57 3.22
CA LEU A 345 0.52 -23.70 4.06
C LEU A 345 0.93 -24.94 3.23
N GLY A 346 0.51 -24.99 1.96
CA GLY A 346 0.73 -26.12 1.05
C GLY A 346 1.78 -25.82 -0.02
N GLU A 347 2.23 -26.84 -0.76
CA GLU A 347 3.29 -26.69 -1.76
C GLU A 347 2.85 -25.84 -2.98
N ASP A 348 1.55 -25.82 -3.27
CA ASP A 348 0.94 -25.10 -4.40
C ASP A 348 0.56 -23.64 -4.05
N ASP A 349 1.56 -22.82 -3.71
CA ASP A 349 1.40 -21.41 -3.35
C ASP A 349 1.91 -20.42 -4.41
N GLU A 350 1.86 -20.82 -5.69
CA GLU A 350 2.27 -19.94 -6.78
C GLU A 350 1.47 -18.62 -6.76
N GLY A 351 2.19 -17.49 -6.76
CA GLY A 351 1.59 -16.14 -6.81
C GLY A 351 1.28 -15.48 -5.47
N LYS A 352 1.65 -16.07 -4.32
CA LYS A 352 1.55 -15.40 -3.00
C LYS A 352 2.69 -14.38 -2.78
N MET A 353 2.47 -13.38 -1.91
CA MET A 353 3.48 -12.35 -1.57
C MET A 353 4.69 -12.87 -0.78
N GLY A 354 4.61 -14.07 -0.21
CA GLY A 354 5.64 -14.71 0.58
C GLY A 354 5.79 -16.17 0.15
N PRO A 355 6.97 -16.79 0.38
CA PRO A 355 7.18 -18.20 0.04
C PRO A 355 6.27 -19.12 0.85
N THR A 356 5.89 -20.27 0.29
CA THR A 356 5.08 -21.28 1.00
C THR A 356 5.64 -21.64 2.38
N PHE A 357 4.77 -21.88 3.36
CA PHE A 357 5.16 -22.49 4.63
C PHE A 357 5.25 -24.02 4.59
N ALA A 358 4.93 -24.67 3.47
CA ALA A 358 5.16 -26.10 3.31
C ALA A 358 6.63 -26.46 3.57
N GLY A 359 6.86 -27.38 4.50
CA GLY A 359 8.20 -27.76 4.93
C GLY A 359 9.01 -26.63 5.55
N LEU A 360 8.38 -25.60 6.14
CA LEU A 360 9.08 -24.44 6.73
C LEU A 360 10.11 -24.87 7.77
N PHE A 361 9.73 -25.71 8.73
CA PHE A 361 10.62 -26.09 9.82
C PHE A 361 11.71 -27.06 9.33
N GLY A 362 12.96 -26.64 9.49
CA GLY A 362 14.16 -27.32 8.98
C GLY A 362 14.68 -26.75 7.66
N ARG A 363 13.91 -25.88 6.98
CA ARG A 363 14.30 -25.29 5.69
C ARG A 363 15.22 -24.09 5.88
N LYS A 364 16.23 -23.97 5.00
CA LYS A 364 17.10 -22.79 4.93
C LYS A 364 16.30 -21.58 4.43
N ALA A 365 16.54 -20.39 4.98
CA ALA A 365 15.99 -19.15 4.43
C ALA A 365 16.44 -18.97 2.96
N GLY A 366 15.59 -18.34 2.14
CA GLY A 366 15.94 -18.07 0.74
C GLY A 366 16.00 -19.28 -0.19
N SER A 367 15.45 -20.45 0.20
CA SER A 367 15.70 -21.71 -0.52
C SER A 367 14.52 -22.32 -1.27
N VAL A 368 13.34 -21.69 -1.27
CA VAL A 368 12.18 -22.18 -2.05
C VAL A 368 12.46 -21.98 -3.55
N PRO A 369 12.47 -23.05 -4.36
CA PRO A 369 12.73 -22.92 -5.80
C PRO A 369 11.72 -22.00 -6.49
N GLY A 370 12.21 -21.14 -7.39
CA GLY A 370 11.36 -20.26 -8.20
C GLY A 370 10.82 -19.01 -7.49
N TYR A 371 10.97 -18.89 -6.17
CA TYR A 371 10.56 -17.69 -5.44
C TYR A 371 11.65 -16.60 -5.51
N PRO A 372 11.32 -15.34 -5.88
CA PRO A 372 12.29 -14.25 -5.98
C PRO A 372 12.60 -13.68 -4.59
N TYR A 373 13.67 -14.18 -3.95
CA TYR A 373 14.09 -13.70 -2.64
C TYR A 373 14.88 -12.40 -2.73
N SER A 374 14.88 -11.63 -1.63
CA SER A 374 15.90 -10.62 -1.40
C SER A 374 17.28 -11.28 -1.32
N ARG A 375 18.32 -10.63 -1.84
CA ARG A 375 19.70 -11.10 -1.73
C ARG A 375 20.10 -11.48 -0.28
N ALA A 376 19.66 -10.70 0.70
CA ALA A 376 19.94 -10.96 2.11
C ALA A 376 19.38 -12.31 2.60
N LEU A 377 18.22 -12.75 2.10
CA LEU A 377 17.63 -14.04 2.41
C LEU A 377 18.30 -15.18 1.64
N GLU A 378 18.70 -14.97 0.39
CA GLU A 378 19.43 -15.97 -0.42
C GLU A 378 20.79 -16.31 0.20
N GLU A 379 21.50 -15.29 0.71
CA GLU A 379 22.82 -15.42 1.33
C GLU A 379 22.72 -15.77 2.84
N SER A 380 21.52 -15.82 3.41
CA SER A 380 21.32 -16.07 4.84
C SER A 380 21.60 -17.52 5.21
N ASP A 381 22.27 -17.75 6.34
CA ASP A 381 22.44 -19.09 6.93
C ASP A 381 21.36 -19.45 7.96
N VAL A 382 20.29 -18.64 8.05
CA VAL A 382 19.15 -18.95 8.93
C VAL A 382 18.49 -20.25 8.50
N ILE A 383 18.35 -21.17 9.45
CA ILE A 383 17.48 -22.33 9.34
C ILE A 383 16.19 -22.03 10.11
N TRP A 384 15.04 -22.21 9.47
CA TRP A 384 13.76 -21.98 10.11
C TRP A 384 13.46 -23.09 11.12
N THR A 385 13.35 -22.69 12.38
CA THR A 385 13.00 -23.51 13.53
C THR A 385 11.98 -22.73 14.35
N ALA A 386 11.33 -23.36 15.32
CA ALA A 386 10.44 -22.64 16.23
C ALA A 386 11.16 -21.46 16.92
N ALA A 387 12.43 -21.64 17.28
CA ALA A 387 13.24 -20.62 17.93
C ALA A 387 13.61 -19.47 16.97
N THR A 388 14.08 -19.77 15.76
CA THR A 388 14.48 -18.73 14.79
C THR A 388 13.29 -17.98 14.23
N LEU A 389 12.14 -18.65 14.04
CA LEU A 389 10.89 -18.00 13.66
C LEU A 389 10.36 -17.09 14.77
N SER A 390 10.42 -17.52 16.04
CA SER A 390 10.08 -16.67 17.18
C SER A 390 11.04 -15.47 17.32
N ALA A 391 12.34 -15.68 17.09
CA ALA A 391 13.34 -14.62 17.13
C ALA A 391 13.12 -13.56 16.03
N LEU A 392 12.75 -13.99 14.82
CA LEU A 392 12.35 -13.11 13.72
C LEU A 392 11.21 -12.17 14.17
N PHE A 393 10.14 -12.69 14.76
CA PHE A 393 9.01 -11.87 15.22
C PHE A 393 9.34 -11.02 16.44
N ALA A 394 10.25 -11.45 17.31
CA ALA A 394 10.69 -10.65 18.45
C ALA A 394 11.48 -9.41 17.99
N GLN A 395 12.38 -9.58 17.02
CA GLN A 395 13.32 -8.53 16.58
C GLN A 395 12.79 -7.72 15.40
N GLY A 396 11.93 -8.32 14.57
CA GLY A 396 11.50 -7.80 13.27
C GLY A 396 12.45 -8.25 12.14
N PRO A 397 11.94 -8.47 10.91
CA PRO A 397 12.74 -8.98 9.79
C PRO A 397 13.99 -8.15 9.46
N GLU A 398 13.87 -6.83 9.39
CA GLU A 398 15.00 -5.94 9.10
C GLU A 398 16.12 -6.01 10.14
N ASN A 399 15.80 -6.31 11.41
CA ASN A 399 16.82 -6.46 12.45
C ASN A 399 17.40 -7.89 12.48
N TYR A 400 16.59 -8.89 12.13
CA TYR A 400 16.98 -10.29 12.19
C TYR A 400 17.77 -10.73 10.95
N VAL A 401 17.37 -10.26 9.77
CA VAL A 401 18.07 -10.45 8.49
C VAL A 401 18.11 -9.10 7.77
N PRO A 402 19.12 -8.25 8.06
CA PRO A 402 19.22 -6.91 7.47
C PRO A 402 19.25 -6.92 5.94
N GLY A 403 18.46 -6.04 5.31
CA GLY A 403 18.30 -5.98 3.86
C GLY A 403 17.35 -7.03 3.27
N THR A 404 16.54 -7.67 4.11
CA THR A 404 15.43 -8.52 3.66
C THR A 404 14.28 -7.68 3.12
N THR A 405 13.59 -8.18 2.10
CA THR A 405 12.34 -7.58 1.60
C THR A 405 11.10 -8.11 2.34
N MET A 406 11.30 -8.93 3.38
CA MET A 406 10.20 -9.43 4.20
C MET A 406 9.54 -8.26 4.97
N PRO A 407 8.22 -8.07 4.84
CA PRO A 407 7.53 -6.93 5.46
C PRO A 407 7.63 -6.97 6.99
N LEU A 408 7.80 -5.80 7.61
CA LEU A 408 7.95 -5.70 9.06
C LEU A 408 6.71 -6.22 9.79
N GLN A 409 6.87 -7.37 10.45
CA GLN A 409 5.93 -7.96 11.39
C GLN A 409 6.65 -8.24 12.71
N ARG A 410 6.16 -7.66 13.81
CA ARG A 410 6.69 -7.90 15.16
C ARG A 410 5.57 -8.38 16.08
N LEU A 411 5.91 -9.33 16.93
CA LEU A 411 5.04 -9.81 18.01
C LEU A 411 5.86 -9.75 19.31
N PRO A 412 5.76 -8.65 20.09
CA PRO A 412 6.59 -8.46 21.27
C PRO A 412 6.23 -9.44 22.40
N ASP A 413 4.99 -9.91 22.48
CA ASP A 413 4.55 -10.88 23.49
C ASP A 413 5.09 -12.29 23.20
N PRO A 414 5.87 -12.91 24.11
CA PRO A 414 6.34 -14.28 23.96
C PRO A 414 5.25 -15.34 23.86
N ALA A 415 4.10 -15.15 24.53
CA ALA A 415 2.99 -16.09 24.50
C ALA A 415 2.33 -16.12 23.11
N ASP A 416 2.10 -14.94 22.51
CA ASP A 416 1.56 -14.82 21.16
C ASP A 416 2.50 -15.45 20.12
N ARG A 417 3.82 -15.21 20.24
CA ARG A 417 4.79 -15.87 19.37
C ARG A 417 4.75 -17.40 19.50
N ALA A 418 4.66 -17.92 20.72
CA ALA A 418 4.57 -19.35 20.95
C ALA A 418 3.29 -19.94 20.33
N ALA A 419 2.14 -19.28 20.52
CA ALA A 419 0.86 -19.69 19.95
C ALA A 419 0.89 -19.69 18.42
N LEU A 420 1.39 -18.61 17.79
CA LEU A 420 1.51 -18.52 16.33
C LEU A 420 2.43 -19.61 15.76
N VAL A 421 3.61 -19.80 16.34
CA VAL A 421 4.58 -20.81 15.87
C VAL A 421 4.01 -22.22 15.99
N ALA A 422 3.33 -22.53 17.10
CA ALA A 422 2.68 -23.82 17.30
C ALA A 422 1.56 -24.05 16.28
N TYR A 423 0.75 -23.03 16.01
CA TYR A 423 -0.30 -23.10 15.00
C TYR A 423 0.27 -23.33 13.60
N ILE A 424 1.30 -22.58 13.18
CA ILE A 424 1.93 -22.76 11.86
C ILE A 424 2.44 -24.20 11.70
N ALA A 425 3.13 -24.75 12.71
CA ALA A 425 3.61 -26.13 12.69
C ALA A 425 2.48 -27.13 12.48
N ARG A 426 1.41 -27.02 13.29
CA ARG A 426 0.23 -27.88 13.19
C ARG A 426 -0.46 -27.75 11.82
N ALA A 427 -0.66 -26.53 11.35
CA ALA A 427 -1.40 -26.25 10.13
C ALA A 427 -0.67 -26.74 8.87
N ILE A 428 0.67 -26.63 8.81
CA ILE A 428 1.46 -27.23 7.73
C ILE A 428 1.32 -28.75 7.72
N GLU A 429 1.39 -29.39 8.90
CA GLU A 429 1.25 -30.85 9.01
C GLU A 429 -0.15 -31.36 8.63
N GLU A 430 -1.19 -30.59 8.96
CA GLU A 430 -2.57 -30.90 8.57
C GLU A 430 -2.76 -30.75 7.06
N GLU A 431 -2.21 -29.70 6.46
CA GLU A 431 -2.30 -29.47 5.02
C GLU A 431 -1.51 -30.52 4.22
N ALA A 432 -0.33 -30.94 4.69
CA ALA A 432 0.46 -32.00 4.05
C ALA A 432 -0.21 -33.40 4.08
N LYS A 433 -1.25 -33.60 4.90
CA LYS A 433 -2.02 -34.85 4.97
C LYS A 433 -3.24 -34.86 4.03
N ARG A 434 -3.63 -33.70 3.50
CA ARG A 434 -4.71 -33.56 2.52
C ARG A 434 -4.18 -33.88 1.13
#